data_AF-A0A1F2YRH5-F1
#
_entry.id   AF-A0A1F2YRH5-F1
#
_cell.length_a   1.000
_cell.length_b   1.000
_cell.length_c   1.000
_cell.angle_alpha   90.00
_cell.angle_beta   90.00
_cell.angle_gamma   90.00
#
_symmetry.space_group_name_H-M   'P 1'
#
loop_
_entity.id
_entity.type
_entity.pdbx_description
1 polymer ?
#
loop_
_entity_poly.entity_id
_entity_poly.type
_entity_poly.pdbx_seq_one_letter_code
_entity_poly.pdbx_strand_id
1 'polypeptide(L)'
;MNLDRIPPSLPKSLSRPPDVFAAEAFWKLADVQVKSGRISMRIFWSHFNEACDMTPDADDPVQRGLVACRIVEHVGNDTLRNMSSEIHLELLREMTALPVSMKIRKNAVLRLLATAEVSPAYKAHMQAVQTRIAKRLDREMDMQVLQEEWKRMDGAARLYAIREVSNVYMEEFGVQTLPEVVLVCLPPHKNGMIMFGDTDEDGKIRINTHPDSGWSSFSSTFNTILHETQHALCGYMEEGRVPGPCRTTMALLAWNAKEYVDARQTSLSGAAYYHGQLLERDADDAADLIMKHLSRPSSPKRARRKMPVPVPSMGGQPQGG
;
A
#
# COMPACT_ATOMS: atom_id res chain seq x y z
N MET A 1 -37.87 -11.71 -29.39
CA MET A 1 -37.33 -10.35 -29.17
C MET A 1 -35.91 -10.32 -29.72
N ASN A 2 -35.62 -9.33 -30.56
CA ASN A 2 -34.39 -9.19 -31.34
C ASN A 2 -33.16 -8.85 -30.48
N LEU A 3 -32.03 -9.46 -30.83
CA LEU A 3 -30.67 -9.22 -30.30
C LEU A 3 -29.88 -8.17 -31.11
N ASP A 4 -30.58 -7.22 -31.75
CA ASP A 4 -29.96 -6.14 -32.52
C ASP A 4 -30.32 -4.79 -31.92
N ARG A 5 -29.50 -4.31 -30.97
CA ARG A 5 -29.40 -2.89 -30.57
C ARG A 5 -28.04 -2.65 -29.91
N ILE A 6 -26.99 -2.69 -30.70
CA ILE A 6 -25.76 -1.94 -30.40
C ILE A 6 -26.14 -0.46 -30.58
N PRO A 7 -26.05 0.41 -29.56
CA PRO A 7 -26.30 1.83 -29.75
C PRO A 7 -25.26 2.41 -30.72
N PRO A 8 -25.68 3.27 -31.66
CA PRO A 8 -24.80 3.79 -32.69
C PRO A 8 -23.81 4.78 -32.07
N SER A 9 -22.54 4.61 -32.44
CA SER A 9 -21.49 5.63 -32.49
C SER A 9 -21.46 6.70 -31.39
N LEU A 10 -20.40 6.67 -30.57
CA LEU A 10 -19.89 7.84 -29.85
C LEU A 10 -20.03 9.12 -30.70
N PRO A 11 -20.51 10.24 -30.14
CA PRO A 11 -20.70 11.46 -30.88
C PRO A 11 -19.38 11.91 -31.52
N LYS A 12 -19.41 12.18 -32.83
CA LYS A 12 -18.29 12.68 -33.64
C LYS A 12 -17.76 14.06 -33.19
N SER A 13 -18.21 14.62 -32.07
CA SER A 13 -17.78 15.94 -31.57
C SER A 13 -16.44 15.92 -30.83
N LEU A 14 -15.82 14.76 -30.61
CA LEU A 14 -14.43 14.67 -30.08
C LEU A 14 -13.36 14.73 -31.18
N SER A 15 -13.70 15.05 -32.43
CA SER A 15 -12.79 14.95 -33.59
C SER A 15 -11.96 16.21 -33.88
N ARG A 16 -12.00 17.25 -33.03
CA ARG A 16 -11.00 18.31 -33.10
C ARG A 16 -9.99 18.08 -31.98
N PRO A 17 -8.70 17.82 -32.29
CA PRO A 17 -7.69 17.98 -31.27
C PRO A 17 -7.77 19.43 -30.78
N PRO A 18 -7.82 19.68 -29.46
CA PRO A 18 -7.65 21.04 -28.97
C PRO A 18 -6.41 21.62 -29.64
N ASP A 19 -6.48 22.87 -30.07
CA ASP A 19 -5.36 23.57 -30.69
C ASP A 19 -4.13 23.27 -29.82
N VAL A 20 -3.11 22.63 -30.40
CA VAL A 20 -2.02 22.00 -29.63
C VAL A 20 -1.36 23.04 -28.72
N PHE A 21 -1.39 24.30 -29.13
CA PHE A 21 -0.97 25.47 -28.36
C PHE A 21 -1.84 25.77 -27.13
N ALA A 22 -3.16 25.66 -27.23
CA ALA A 22 -4.08 25.85 -26.10
C ALA A 22 -3.93 24.73 -25.08
N ALA A 23 -3.75 23.48 -25.54
CA ALA A 23 -3.46 22.35 -24.66
C ALA A 23 -2.09 22.50 -23.97
N GLU A 24 -1.04 22.88 -24.69
CA GLU A 24 0.30 23.06 -24.12
C GLU A 24 0.38 24.25 -23.15
N ALA A 25 -0.27 25.37 -23.48
CA ALA A 25 -0.38 26.53 -22.59
C ALA A 25 -1.20 26.21 -21.34
N PHE A 26 -2.28 25.44 -21.48
CA PHE A 26 -3.06 24.92 -20.37
C PHE A 26 -2.21 24.02 -19.46
N TRP A 27 -1.43 23.09 -20.03
CA TRP A 27 -0.56 22.21 -19.24
C TRP A 27 0.60 22.96 -18.56
N LYS A 28 1.08 24.05 -19.15
CA LYS A 28 2.04 24.96 -18.51
C LYS A 28 1.38 25.74 -17.36
N LEU A 29 0.15 26.20 -17.53
CA LEU A 29 -0.61 26.87 -16.46
C LEU A 29 -0.95 25.89 -15.33
N ALA A 30 -1.33 24.65 -15.68
CA ALA A 30 -1.51 23.53 -14.78
C ALA A 30 -0.26 23.32 -13.93
N ASP A 31 0.89 23.18 -14.58
CA ASP A 31 2.18 22.99 -13.93
C ASP A 31 2.51 24.11 -12.94
N VAL A 32 2.24 25.37 -13.31
CA VAL A 32 2.42 26.54 -12.44
C VAL A 32 1.46 26.52 -11.24
N GLN A 33 0.18 26.21 -11.45
CA GLN A 33 -0.82 26.15 -10.37
C GLN A 33 -0.53 24.98 -9.41
N VAL A 34 -0.14 23.82 -9.95
CA VAL A 34 0.32 22.65 -9.17
C VAL A 34 1.50 23.04 -8.29
N LYS A 35 2.56 23.62 -8.90
CA LYS A 35 3.77 24.04 -8.18
C LYS A 35 3.49 25.08 -7.10
N SER A 36 2.46 25.91 -7.27
CA SER A 36 2.08 26.92 -6.29
C SER A 36 1.22 26.39 -5.13
N GLY A 37 0.85 25.10 -5.14
CA GLY A 37 -0.05 24.50 -4.15
C GLY A 37 -1.49 25.03 -4.19
N ARG A 38 -1.84 25.77 -5.25
CA ARG A 38 -3.17 26.38 -5.45
C ARG A 38 -3.95 25.55 -6.46
N ILE A 39 -4.31 24.33 -6.08
CA ILE A 39 -5.23 23.54 -6.86
C ILE A 39 -6.46 23.24 -6.03
N SER A 40 -7.54 23.89 -6.42
CA SER A 40 -8.83 23.22 -6.38
C SER A 40 -8.99 22.54 -7.74
N MET A 41 -9.20 21.23 -7.78
CA MET A 41 -9.52 20.53 -9.03
C MET A 41 -10.73 21.15 -9.73
N ARG A 42 -11.64 21.77 -8.96
CA ARG A 42 -12.76 22.54 -9.49
C ARG A 42 -12.34 23.80 -10.26
N ILE A 43 -11.32 24.51 -9.78
CA ILE A 43 -10.77 25.69 -10.48
C ILE A 43 -9.98 25.25 -11.71
N PHE A 44 -9.17 24.19 -11.56
CA PHE A 44 -8.47 23.55 -12.65
C PHE A 44 -9.43 23.13 -13.77
N TRP A 45 -10.54 22.50 -13.38
CA TRP A 45 -11.64 22.07 -14.23
C TRP A 45 -12.29 23.22 -14.99
N SER A 46 -12.60 24.31 -14.29
CA SER A 46 -13.17 25.51 -14.90
C SER A 46 -12.28 26.05 -16.02
N HIS A 47 -10.96 26.10 -15.81
CA HIS A 47 -10.02 26.60 -16.80
C HIS A 47 -9.74 25.61 -17.93
N PHE A 48 -9.77 24.29 -17.67
CA PHE A 48 -9.61 23.28 -18.73
C PHE A 48 -10.76 23.33 -19.73
N ASN A 49 -11.98 23.45 -19.21
CA ASN A 49 -13.21 23.51 -20.00
C ASN A 49 -13.24 24.75 -20.87
N GLU A 50 -12.86 25.90 -20.30
CA GLU A 50 -12.71 27.16 -21.01
C GLU A 50 -11.65 27.07 -22.12
N ALA A 51 -10.50 26.42 -21.85
CA ALA A 51 -9.41 26.29 -22.81
C ALA A 51 -9.67 25.27 -23.93
N CYS A 52 -10.43 24.21 -23.65
CA CYS A 52 -10.69 23.13 -24.62
C CYS A 52 -11.99 23.30 -25.39
N ASP A 53 -12.76 24.37 -25.14
CA ASP A 53 -14.14 24.55 -25.62
C ASP A 53 -15.00 23.29 -25.40
N MET A 54 -14.71 22.62 -24.29
CA MET A 54 -15.44 21.46 -23.84
C MET A 54 -16.36 21.94 -22.72
N THR A 55 -17.64 21.59 -22.79
CA THR A 55 -18.53 21.55 -21.63
C THR A 55 -18.62 20.12 -21.12
N PRO A 56 -17.55 19.56 -20.52
CA PRO A 56 -17.72 18.32 -19.79
C PRO A 56 -18.60 18.63 -18.57
N ASP A 57 -19.52 17.72 -18.29
CA ASP A 57 -20.31 17.80 -17.09
C ASP A 57 -19.34 17.62 -15.91
N ALA A 58 -19.14 18.68 -15.13
CA ALA A 58 -18.28 18.65 -13.94
C ALA A 58 -18.72 17.56 -12.96
N ASP A 59 -19.98 17.18 -13.05
CA ASP A 59 -20.58 16.15 -12.21
C ASP A 59 -20.46 14.75 -12.84
N ASP A 60 -20.02 14.60 -14.11
CA ASP A 60 -19.76 13.30 -14.76
C ASP A 60 -18.43 12.67 -14.31
N PRO A 61 -18.48 11.56 -13.53
CA PRO A 61 -17.29 10.89 -13.01
C PRO A 61 -16.40 10.30 -14.11
N VAL A 62 -16.93 9.89 -15.26
CA VAL A 62 -16.13 9.31 -16.35
C VAL A 62 -15.22 10.38 -16.96
N GLN A 63 -15.75 11.59 -17.15
CA GLN A 63 -14.99 12.71 -17.70
C GLN A 63 -13.93 13.19 -16.71
N ARG A 64 -14.27 13.28 -15.42
CA ARG A 64 -13.27 13.61 -14.38
C ARG A 64 -12.12 12.61 -14.35
N GLY A 65 -12.42 11.31 -14.43
CA GLY A 65 -11.38 10.27 -14.48
C GLY A 65 -10.47 10.35 -15.70
N LEU A 66 -11.01 10.60 -16.90
CA LEU A 66 -10.22 10.79 -18.11
C LEU A 66 -9.30 12.01 -18.03
N VAL A 67 -9.79 13.12 -17.47
CA VAL A 67 -8.98 14.32 -17.27
C VAL A 67 -7.89 14.08 -16.24
N ALA A 68 -8.19 13.42 -15.13
CA ALA A 68 -7.18 13.05 -14.14
C ALA A 68 -6.06 12.18 -14.76
N CYS A 69 -6.41 11.21 -15.63
CA CYS A 69 -5.41 10.47 -16.40
C CYS A 69 -4.54 11.40 -17.26
N ARG A 70 -5.15 12.33 -17.99
CA ARG A 70 -4.41 13.28 -18.84
C ARG A 70 -3.49 14.20 -18.04
N ILE A 71 -3.91 14.68 -16.88
CA ILE A 71 -3.07 15.47 -15.97
C ILE A 71 -1.80 14.69 -15.66
N VAL A 72 -1.95 13.47 -15.19
CA VAL A 72 -0.80 12.63 -14.83
C VAL A 72 0.06 12.30 -16.04
N GLU A 73 -0.49 12.13 -17.23
CA GLU A 73 0.25 11.84 -18.46
C GLU A 73 1.08 13.04 -18.97
N HIS A 74 0.60 14.27 -18.78
CA HIS A 74 1.22 15.45 -19.38
C HIS A 74 2.08 16.27 -18.41
N VAL A 75 1.82 16.19 -17.11
CA VAL A 75 2.63 16.87 -16.09
C VAL A 75 3.99 16.17 -15.95
N GLY A 76 5.07 16.95 -15.76
CA GLY A 76 6.41 16.40 -15.55
C GLY A 76 6.57 15.62 -14.25
N ASN A 77 7.47 14.64 -14.20
CA ASN A 77 7.67 13.82 -12.99
C ASN A 77 8.08 14.65 -11.76
N ASP A 78 8.88 15.70 -11.94
CA ASP A 78 9.28 16.59 -10.84
C ASP A 78 8.07 17.31 -10.25
N THR A 79 7.13 17.72 -11.10
CA THR A 79 5.91 18.37 -10.64
C THR A 79 5.01 17.38 -9.90
N LEU A 80 4.86 16.15 -10.43
CA LEU A 80 4.12 15.10 -9.75
C LEU A 80 4.72 14.82 -8.36
N ARG A 81 6.05 14.70 -8.25
CA ARG A 81 6.73 14.49 -6.95
C ARG A 81 6.51 15.62 -5.94
N ASN A 82 6.37 16.85 -6.43
CA ASN A 82 6.14 18.02 -5.60
C ASN A 82 4.65 18.26 -5.28
N MET A 83 3.72 17.47 -5.83
CA MET A 83 2.31 17.51 -5.42
C MET A 83 2.14 16.98 -3.99
N SER A 84 1.20 17.55 -3.23
CA SER A 84 0.87 17.03 -1.90
C SER A 84 0.19 15.65 -1.97
N SER A 85 0.17 14.93 -0.85
CA SER A 85 -0.53 13.63 -0.77
C SER A 85 -2.04 13.78 -1.02
N GLU A 86 -2.65 14.92 -0.66
CA GLU A 86 -4.06 15.23 -0.93
C GLU A 86 -4.36 15.28 -2.43
N ILE A 87 -3.51 15.97 -3.20
CA ILE A 87 -3.67 16.08 -4.66
C ILE A 87 -3.49 14.71 -5.32
N HIS A 88 -2.49 13.93 -4.88
CA HIS A 88 -2.32 12.56 -5.36
C HIS A 88 -3.58 11.71 -5.12
N LEU A 89 -4.15 11.78 -3.91
CA LEU A 89 -5.37 11.04 -3.58
C LEU A 89 -6.59 11.50 -4.39
N GLU A 90 -6.74 12.80 -4.60
CA GLU A 90 -7.84 13.34 -5.41
C GLU A 90 -7.74 12.83 -6.85
N LEU A 91 -6.56 12.90 -7.46
CA LEU A 91 -6.32 12.36 -8.80
C LEU A 91 -6.57 10.85 -8.87
N LEU A 92 -6.11 10.08 -7.87
CA LEU A 92 -6.36 8.64 -7.80
C LEU A 92 -7.85 8.32 -7.71
N ARG A 93 -8.60 9.04 -6.87
CA ARG A 93 -10.06 8.86 -6.71
C ARG A 93 -10.81 9.18 -8.00
N GLU A 94 -10.43 10.26 -8.68
CA GLU A 94 -11.07 10.62 -9.94
C GLU A 94 -10.78 9.58 -11.03
N MET A 95 -9.53 9.12 -11.16
CA MET A 95 -9.17 8.08 -12.16
C MET A 95 -9.89 6.75 -11.95
N THR A 96 -10.33 6.46 -10.74
CA THR A 96 -10.93 5.18 -10.35
C THR A 96 -12.44 5.21 -10.15
N ALA A 97 -13.04 6.40 -10.17
CA ALA A 97 -14.49 6.58 -10.16
C ALA A 97 -15.13 6.11 -11.49
N LEU A 98 -15.96 5.05 -11.43
CA LEU A 98 -16.78 4.49 -12.54
C LEU A 98 -15.96 4.16 -13.83
N PRO A 99 -16.51 3.55 -14.92
CA PRO A 99 -15.82 2.51 -15.69
C PRO A 99 -14.83 3.06 -16.74
N VAL A 100 -13.94 3.97 -16.36
CA VAL A 100 -12.69 4.18 -17.10
C VAL A 100 -11.96 2.84 -17.07
N SER A 101 -11.87 2.19 -18.24
CA SER A 101 -11.29 0.85 -18.29
C SER A 101 -9.87 0.85 -17.68
N MET A 102 -9.53 -0.19 -16.92
CA MET A 102 -8.18 -0.35 -16.34
C MET A 102 -7.09 -0.20 -17.39
N LYS A 103 -7.34 -0.66 -18.62
CA LYS A 103 -6.41 -0.52 -19.75
C LYS A 103 -6.07 0.94 -20.08
N ILE A 104 -7.01 1.87 -19.89
CA ILE A 104 -6.83 3.30 -20.16
C ILE A 104 -6.07 3.97 -19.01
N ARG A 105 -6.47 3.73 -17.77
CA ARG A 105 -5.90 4.44 -16.60
C ARG A 105 -4.61 3.86 -16.04
N LYS A 106 -4.27 2.60 -16.35
CA LYS A 106 -3.15 1.87 -15.74
C LYS A 106 -1.85 2.66 -15.72
N ASN A 107 -1.44 3.25 -16.84
CA ASN A 107 -0.17 3.97 -16.92
C ASN A 107 -0.16 5.25 -16.07
N ALA A 108 -1.27 5.98 -16.07
CA ALA A 108 -1.43 7.17 -15.24
C ALA A 108 -1.40 6.80 -13.75
N VAL A 109 -2.17 5.80 -13.32
CA VAL A 109 -2.17 5.31 -11.93
C VAL A 109 -0.76 4.89 -11.50
N LEU A 110 -0.09 4.04 -12.28
CA LEU A 110 1.26 3.58 -11.96
C LEU A 110 2.27 4.73 -11.88
N ARG A 111 2.17 5.70 -12.80
CA ARG A 111 3.05 6.87 -12.80
C ARG A 111 2.84 7.73 -11.56
N LEU A 112 1.58 8.04 -11.23
CA LEU A 112 1.23 8.86 -10.07
C LEU A 112 1.68 8.19 -8.76
N LEU A 113 1.48 6.88 -8.64
CA LEU A 113 1.93 6.09 -7.49
C LEU A 113 3.45 6.03 -7.38
N ALA A 114 4.18 5.97 -8.50
CA ALA A 114 5.65 5.94 -8.51
C ALA A 114 6.28 7.31 -8.15
N THR A 115 5.57 8.41 -8.39
CA THR A 115 6.03 9.76 -8.04
C THR A 115 5.55 10.23 -6.67
N ALA A 116 4.59 9.53 -6.05
CA ALA A 116 4.11 9.84 -4.73
C ALA A 116 5.24 9.77 -3.69
N GLU A 117 5.38 10.84 -2.92
CA GLU A 117 6.23 10.88 -1.73
C GLU A 117 5.37 11.11 -0.49
N VAL A 118 5.73 10.46 0.62
CA VAL A 118 5.12 10.74 1.92
C VAL A 118 5.64 12.07 2.46
N SER A 119 4.77 12.83 3.13
CA SER A 119 5.13 14.12 3.71
C SER A 119 6.22 13.99 4.78
N PRO A 120 7.06 15.02 4.99
CA PRO A 120 8.05 15.01 6.08
C PRO A 120 7.43 14.81 7.47
N ALA A 121 6.22 15.34 7.70
CA ALA A 121 5.48 15.15 8.94
C ALA A 121 5.08 13.67 9.15
N TYR A 122 4.67 12.98 8.09
CA TYR A 122 4.41 11.54 8.13
C TYR A 122 5.69 10.75 8.45
N LYS A 123 6.81 11.04 7.75
CA LYS A 123 8.09 10.36 8.01
C LYS A 123 8.52 10.50 9.47
N ALA A 124 8.43 11.71 10.03
CA ALA A 124 8.75 11.96 11.43
C ALA A 124 7.82 11.20 12.39
N HIS A 125 6.52 11.14 12.08
CA HIS A 125 5.55 10.37 12.87
C HIS A 125 5.86 8.87 12.84
N MET A 126 6.05 8.29 11.65
CA MET A 126 6.36 6.87 11.48
C MET A 126 7.68 6.48 12.14
N GLN A 127 8.71 7.31 12.02
CA GLN A 127 9.97 7.08 12.71
C GLN A 127 9.79 7.01 14.24
N ALA A 128 8.94 7.89 14.80
CA ALA A 128 8.62 7.86 16.23
C ALA A 128 7.82 6.61 16.62
N VAL A 129 6.86 6.18 15.80
CA VAL A 129 6.09 4.94 15.99
C VAL A 129 6.99 3.71 15.93
N GLN A 130 7.77 3.55 14.87
CA GLN A 130 8.70 2.43 14.67
C GLN A 130 9.74 2.35 15.79
N THR A 131 10.20 3.49 16.31
CA THR A 131 11.08 3.52 17.50
C THR A 131 10.38 2.96 18.75
N ARG A 132 9.08 3.24 18.95
CA ARG A 132 8.31 2.67 20.07
C ARG A 132 8.08 1.17 19.88
N ILE A 133 7.71 0.75 18.67
CA ILE A 133 7.59 -0.67 18.29
C ILE A 133 8.88 -1.41 18.61
N ALA A 134 10.03 -0.90 18.16
CA ALA A 134 11.33 -1.53 18.41
C ALA A 134 11.63 -1.68 19.91
N LYS A 135 11.41 -0.63 20.71
CA LYS A 135 11.58 -0.67 22.18
C LYS A 135 10.63 -1.66 22.85
N ARG A 136 9.42 -1.78 22.34
CA ARG A 136 8.39 -2.66 22.87
C ARG A 136 8.71 -4.12 22.55
N LEU A 137 9.05 -4.41 21.30
CA LEU A 137 9.53 -5.74 20.88
C LEU A 137 10.77 -6.15 21.66
N ASP A 138 11.75 -5.27 21.86
CA ASP A 138 12.92 -5.55 22.69
C ASP A 138 12.55 -5.92 24.15
N ARG A 139 11.50 -5.30 24.72
CA ARG A 139 11.03 -5.59 26.08
C ARG A 139 10.24 -6.88 26.19
N GLU A 140 9.38 -7.15 25.21
CA GLU A 140 8.41 -8.24 25.21
C GLU A 140 8.98 -9.53 24.63
N MET A 141 9.97 -9.40 23.75
CA MET A 141 10.58 -10.49 23.01
C MET A 141 12.11 -10.35 23.06
N ASP A 142 12.82 -11.45 23.30
CA ASP A 142 14.28 -11.46 23.14
C ASP A 142 14.60 -11.58 21.65
N MET A 143 14.49 -10.47 20.92
CA MET A 143 14.62 -10.42 19.46
C MET A 143 15.99 -10.89 18.96
N GLN A 144 17.04 -10.72 19.76
CA GLN A 144 18.37 -11.24 19.45
C GLN A 144 18.37 -12.77 19.52
N VAL A 145 17.82 -13.35 20.58
CA VAL A 145 17.66 -14.81 20.68
C VAL A 145 16.76 -15.35 19.56
N LEU A 146 15.67 -14.66 19.22
CA LEU A 146 14.81 -15.04 18.10
C LEU A 146 15.57 -15.07 16.78
N GLN A 147 16.42 -14.07 16.52
CA GLN A 147 17.24 -14.02 15.32
C GLN A 147 18.28 -15.16 15.28
N GLU A 148 18.94 -15.44 16.41
CA GLU A 148 19.96 -16.50 16.52
C GLU A 148 19.36 -17.90 16.41
N GLU A 149 18.20 -18.12 17.04
CA GLU A 149 17.58 -19.44 17.16
C GLU A 149 16.50 -19.69 16.12
N TRP A 150 16.16 -18.71 15.25
CA TRP A 150 15.06 -18.79 14.29
C TRP A 150 15.00 -20.13 13.54
N LYS A 151 16.14 -20.56 12.98
CA LYS A 151 16.24 -21.80 12.19
C LYS A 151 15.96 -23.06 13.01
N ARG A 152 16.18 -23.03 14.32
CA ARG A 152 15.95 -24.16 15.24
C ARG A 152 14.55 -24.13 15.86
N MET A 153 13.86 -23.00 15.81
CA MET A 153 12.47 -22.88 16.30
C MET A 153 11.52 -23.69 15.42
N ASP A 154 10.54 -24.32 16.07
CA ASP A 154 9.42 -24.95 15.38
C ASP A 154 8.44 -23.90 14.83
N GLY A 155 7.48 -24.36 14.00
CA GLY A 155 6.49 -23.48 13.38
C GLY A 155 5.60 -22.75 14.39
N ALA A 156 5.29 -23.36 15.55
CA ALA A 156 4.44 -22.75 16.55
C ALA A 156 5.13 -21.58 17.27
N ALA A 157 6.41 -21.75 17.62
CA ALA A 157 7.22 -20.70 18.22
C ALA A 157 7.48 -19.55 17.23
N ARG A 158 7.71 -19.85 15.94
CA ARG A 158 7.80 -18.82 14.90
C ARG A 158 6.47 -18.09 14.70
N LEU A 159 5.35 -18.81 14.68
CA LEU A 159 4.00 -18.23 14.58
C LEU A 159 3.69 -17.29 15.74
N TYR A 160 4.04 -17.69 16.97
CA TYR A 160 3.92 -16.81 18.13
C TYR A 160 4.72 -15.53 17.94
N ALA A 161 5.96 -15.64 17.47
CA ALA A 161 6.82 -14.47 17.28
C ALA A 161 6.26 -13.50 16.22
N ILE A 162 5.82 -13.99 15.06
CA ILE A 162 5.24 -13.12 14.01
C ILE A 162 3.91 -12.50 14.45
N ARG A 163 3.08 -13.22 15.21
CA ARG A 163 1.84 -12.68 15.78
C ARG A 163 2.15 -11.52 16.71
N GLU A 164 3.12 -11.68 17.59
CA GLU A 164 3.49 -10.63 18.53
C GLU A 164 4.04 -9.39 17.81
N VAL A 165 4.84 -9.57 16.76
CA VAL A 165 5.29 -8.45 15.91
C VAL A 165 4.11 -7.70 15.30
N SER A 166 3.16 -8.41 14.71
CA SER A 166 1.95 -7.81 14.12
C SER A 166 1.08 -7.10 15.17
N ASN A 167 0.88 -7.75 16.33
CA ASN A 167 0.11 -7.20 17.45
C ASN A 167 0.70 -5.89 17.96
N VAL A 168 1.99 -5.89 18.28
CA VAL A 168 2.71 -4.70 18.77
C VAL A 168 2.62 -3.57 17.74
N TYR A 169 2.76 -3.89 16.45
CA TYR A 169 2.63 -2.90 15.38
C TYR A 169 1.23 -2.30 15.36
N MET A 170 0.18 -3.13 15.29
CA MET A 170 -1.22 -2.69 15.20
C MET A 170 -1.68 -1.89 16.41
N GLU A 171 -1.27 -2.29 17.62
CA GLU A 171 -1.60 -1.60 18.86
C GLU A 171 -0.96 -0.21 18.97
N GLU A 172 0.23 -0.01 18.40
CA GLU A 172 0.87 1.31 18.35
C GLU A 172 0.12 2.31 17.46
N PHE A 173 -0.74 1.81 16.57
CA PHE A 173 -1.72 2.60 15.82
C PHE A 173 -3.11 2.63 16.46
N GLY A 174 -3.28 2.05 17.66
CA GLY A 174 -4.55 2.04 18.38
C GLY A 174 -5.59 1.10 17.80
N VAL A 175 -5.20 0.12 16.99
CA VAL A 175 -6.11 -0.91 16.49
C VAL A 175 -6.46 -1.86 17.63
N GLN A 176 -7.77 -2.06 17.87
CA GLN A 176 -8.25 -2.94 18.94
C GLN A 176 -8.53 -4.38 18.49
N THR A 177 -8.86 -4.57 17.22
CA THR A 177 -9.06 -5.91 16.65
C THR A 177 -7.84 -6.27 15.84
N LEU A 178 -7.08 -7.25 16.33
CA LEU A 178 -5.81 -7.63 15.71
C LEU A 178 -6.07 -8.59 14.54
N PRO A 179 -5.33 -8.47 13.43
CA PRO A 179 -5.48 -9.37 12.30
C PRO A 179 -5.10 -10.80 12.72
N GLU A 180 -5.82 -11.78 12.20
CA GLU A 180 -5.44 -13.18 12.38
C GLU A 180 -4.20 -13.46 11.53
N VAL A 181 -3.12 -13.96 12.15
CA VAL A 181 -1.94 -14.44 11.41
C VAL A 181 -1.99 -15.96 11.30
N VAL A 182 -1.90 -16.46 10.07
CA VAL A 182 -1.91 -17.90 9.76
C VAL A 182 -0.70 -18.30 8.92
N LEU A 183 -0.27 -19.55 9.07
CA LEU A 183 0.80 -20.13 8.26
C LEU A 183 0.18 -20.92 7.10
N VAL A 184 0.67 -20.68 5.89
CA VAL A 184 0.27 -21.42 4.67
C VAL A 184 1.50 -21.98 3.99
N CYS A 185 1.39 -23.10 3.29
CA CYS A 185 2.48 -23.63 2.47
C CYS A 185 2.01 -23.62 1.01
N LEU A 186 2.27 -22.53 0.31
CA LEU A 186 1.85 -22.34 -1.06
C LEU A 186 3.00 -22.68 -2.03
N PRO A 187 2.74 -23.48 -3.08
CA PRO A 187 3.74 -23.73 -4.10
C PRO A 187 4.03 -22.45 -4.91
N PRO A 188 5.16 -22.39 -5.64
CA PRO A 188 5.41 -21.33 -6.61
C PRO A 188 4.26 -21.19 -7.62
N HIS A 189 3.95 -19.96 -8.01
CA HIS A 189 3.02 -19.68 -9.09
C HIS A 189 3.52 -20.25 -10.42
N LYS A 190 2.63 -20.37 -11.41
CA LYS A 190 2.94 -20.89 -12.76
C LYS A 190 4.09 -20.16 -13.47
N ASN A 191 4.40 -18.92 -13.08
CA ASN A 191 5.50 -18.12 -13.61
C ASN A 191 6.81 -18.25 -12.79
N GLY A 192 6.88 -19.16 -11.82
CA GLY A 192 8.03 -19.37 -10.94
C GLY A 192 8.15 -18.39 -9.78
N MET A 193 7.23 -17.42 -9.64
CA MET A 193 7.22 -16.51 -8.49
C MET A 193 6.75 -17.22 -7.22
N ILE A 194 7.36 -16.89 -6.09
CA ILE A 194 7.01 -17.42 -4.78
C ILE A 194 6.49 -16.25 -3.96
N MET A 195 5.27 -16.39 -3.43
CA MET A 195 4.73 -15.40 -2.49
C MET A 195 5.35 -15.62 -1.11
N PHE A 196 5.70 -14.53 -0.45
CA PHE A 196 6.31 -14.53 0.87
C PHE A 196 5.22 -14.44 1.95
N GLY A 197 4.22 -13.60 1.70
CA GLY A 197 2.96 -13.53 2.42
C GLY A 197 1.90 -12.85 1.55
N ASP A 198 0.69 -12.75 2.08
CA ASP A 198 -0.35 -11.86 1.60
C ASP A 198 -1.37 -11.55 2.72
N THR A 199 -2.14 -10.48 2.52
CA THR A 199 -3.31 -10.15 3.35
C THR A 199 -4.56 -10.46 2.54
N ASP A 200 -5.44 -11.33 3.06
CA ASP A 200 -6.67 -11.71 2.36
C ASP A 200 -7.81 -10.69 2.50
N GLU A 201 -8.92 -10.95 1.80
CA GLU A 201 -10.11 -10.08 1.80
C GLU A 201 -10.78 -9.97 3.18
N ASP A 202 -10.57 -10.96 4.06
CA ASP A 202 -11.05 -10.96 5.44
C ASP A 202 -10.07 -10.21 6.40
N GLY A 203 -8.97 -9.67 5.86
CA GLY A 203 -7.94 -8.96 6.62
C GLY A 203 -7.00 -9.88 7.40
N LYS A 204 -6.94 -11.18 7.07
CA LYS A 204 -6.00 -12.13 7.68
C LYS A 204 -4.65 -12.04 6.99
N ILE A 205 -3.59 -12.12 7.78
CA ILE A 205 -2.21 -12.17 7.29
C ILE A 205 -1.80 -13.62 7.13
N ARG A 206 -1.47 -14.02 5.91
CA ARG A 206 -0.98 -15.36 5.61
C ARG A 206 0.52 -15.29 5.33
N ILE A 207 1.31 -16.05 6.07
CA ILE A 207 2.76 -16.15 5.86
C ILE A 207 3.07 -17.47 5.17
N ASN A 208 3.73 -17.42 4.02
CA ASN A 208 4.11 -18.63 3.29
C ASN A 208 5.32 -19.28 3.96
N THR A 209 5.19 -20.56 4.30
CA THR A 209 6.22 -21.37 4.95
C THR A 209 7.01 -22.21 3.95
N HIS A 210 6.79 -22.04 2.64
CA HIS A 210 7.57 -22.72 1.60
C HIS A 210 9.08 -22.46 1.82
N PRO A 211 9.97 -23.46 1.64
CA PRO A 211 11.41 -23.26 1.89
C PRO A 211 12.03 -22.08 1.14
N ASP A 212 11.48 -21.78 -0.03
CA ASP A 212 11.94 -20.73 -0.92
C ASP A 212 11.20 -19.38 -0.73
N SER A 213 10.20 -19.26 0.15
CA SER A 213 9.43 -18.02 0.41
C SER A 213 10.08 -17.09 1.45
N GLY A 214 11.36 -17.29 1.75
CA GLY A 214 12.08 -16.52 2.78
C GLY A 214 11.81 -16.96 4.23
N TRP A 215 10.91 -17.92 4.47
CA TRP A 215 10.54 -18.44 5.80
C TRP A 215 11.73 -18.89 6.68
N SER A 216 12.80 -19.38 6.05
CA SER A 216 14.01 -19.82 6.75
C SER A 216 14.90 -18.68 7.25
N SER A 217 14.63 -17.44 6.83
CA SER A 217 15.34 -16.23 7.22
C SER A 217 14.49 -15.40 8.16
N PHE A 218 15.04 -15.12 9.35
CA PHE A 218 14.41 -14.24 10.33
C PHE A 218 14.13 -12.86 9.71
N SER A 219 15.14 -12.24 9.10
CA SER A 219 15.00 -10.90 8.50
C SER A 219 13.94 -10.86 7.40
N SER A 220 13.89 -11.90 6.55
CA SER A 220 12.91 -11.96 5.47
C SER A 220 11.50 -12.14 6.02
N THR A 221 11.33 -13.01 7.01
CA THR A 221 10.02 -13.24 7.63
C THR A 221 9.55 -12.01 8.41
N PHE A 222 10.48 -11.34 9.11
CA PHE A 222 10.21 -10.10 9.85
C PHE A 222 9.77 -8.97 8.92
N ASN A 223 10.45 -8.79 7.79
CA ASN A 223 10.01 -7.83 6.78
C ASN A 223 8.62 -8.18 6.23
N THR A 224 8.41 -9.45 5.88
CA THR A 224 7.12 -9.93 5.36
C THR A 224 5.98 -9.65 6.33
N ILE A 225 6.14 -9.96 7.62
CA ILE A 225 5.06 -9.72 8.59
C ILE A 225 4.78 -8.22 8.78
N LEU A 226 5.80 -7.35 8.75
CA LEU A 226 5.58 -5.91 8.81
C LEU A 226 4.84 -5.40 7.57
N HIS A 227 5.28 -5.82 6.39
CA HIS A 227 4.67 -5.49 5.11
C HIS A 227 3.18 -5.88 5.09
N GLU A 228 2.85 -7.13 5.41
CA GLU A 228 1.46 -7.59 5.45
C GLU A 228 0.66 -6.93 6.58
N THR A 229 1.29 -6.62 7.71
CA THR A 229 0.62 -5.87 8.78
C THR A 229 0.27 -4.45 8.34
N GLN A 230 1.09 -3.81 7.52
CA GLN A 230 0.75 -2.50 6.94
C GLN A 230 -0.40 -2.61 5.93
N HIS A 231 -0.47 -3.69 5.14
CA HIS A 231 -1.63 -3.98 4.31
C HIS A 231 -2.90 -4.09 5.16
N ALA A 232 -2.87 -4.87 6.24
CA ALA A 232 -4.00 -4.96 7.17
C ALA A 232 -4.34 -3.58 7.74
N LEU A 233 -3.37 -2.84 8.28
CA LEU A 233 -3.56 -1.50 8.84
C LEU A 233 -4.24 -0.54 7.86
N CYS A 234 -3.85 -0.59 6.58
CA CYS A 234 -4.50 0.16 5.52
C CYS A 234 -5.99 -0.16 5.41
N GLY A 235 -6.37 -1.45 5.43
CA GLY A 235 -7.77 -1.87 5.45
C GLY A 235 -8.55 -1.34 6.67
N TYR A 236 -7.97 -1.43 7.87
CA TYR A 236 -8.57 -0.86 9.09
C TYR A 236 -8.77 0.66 9.01
N MET A 237 -7.87 1.37 8.32
CA MET A 237 -7.99 2.81 8.11
C MET A 237 -9.10 3.16 7.12
N GLU A 238 -9.27 2.39 6.04
CA GLU A 238 -10.37 2.56 5.09
C GLU A 238 -11.74 2.37 5.78
N GLU A 239 -11.83 1.42 6.71
CA GLU A 239 -13.02 1.19 7.54
C GLU A 239 -13.22 2.23 8.64
N GLY A 240 -12.30 3.19 8.79
CA GLY A 240 -12.37 4.23 9.82
C GLY A 240 -12.07 3.75 11.25
N ARG A 241 -11.54 2.54 11.41
CA ARG A 241 -11.27 1.88 12.70
C ARG A 241 -9.98 2.33 13.39
N VAL A 242 -9.16 3.13 12.70
CA VAL A 242 -7.93 3.71 13.26
C VAL A 242 -8.09 5.23 13.45
N PRO A 243 -8.03 5.72 14.69
CA PRO A 243 -7.91 7.15 14.96
C PRO A 243 -6.46 7.58 14.76
N GLY A 244 -6.18 8.66 14.00
CA GLY A 244 -4.81 9.15 13.96
C GLY A 244 -4.49 10.29 12.99
N PRO A 245 -3.36 10.99 13.23
CA PRO A 245 -2.78 11.91 12.27
C PRO A 245 -2.37 11.18 10.98
N CYS A 246 -2.22 11.93 9.89
CA CYS A 246 -1.73 11.42 8.59
C CYS A 246 -2.65 10.40 7.88
N ARG A 247 -3.95 10.35 8.20
CA ARG A 247 -4.97 9.57 7.45
C ARG A 247 -4.87 9.72 5.93
N THR A 248 -4.56 10.92 5.44
CA THR A 248 -4.37 11.19 4.00
C THR A 248 -3.17 10.43 3.41
N THR A 249 -2.00 10.47 4.05
CA THR A 249 -0.82 9.75 3.55
C THR A 249 -0.97 8.24 3.70
N MET A 250 -1.63 7.77 4.75
CA MET A 250 -1.95 6.36 4.91
C MET A 250 -3.02 5.87 3.93
N ALA A 251 -4.02 6.69 3.61
CA ALA A 251 -4.96 6.37 2.55
C ALA A 251 -4.25 6.31 1.18
N LEU A 252 -3.22 7.12 0.95
CA LEU A 252 -2.39 7.04 -0.26
C LEU A 252 -1.59 5.73 -0.30
N LEU A 253 -1.09 5.25 0.84
CA LEU A 253 -0.45 3.94 0.98
C LEU A 253 -1.43 2.79 0.74
N ALA A 254 -2.65 2.87 1.28
CA ALA A 254 -3.73 1.90 1.06
C ALA A 254 -4.14 1.82 -0.42
N TRP A 255 -4.25 2.97 -1.08
CA TRP A 255 -4.49 3.06 -2.52
C TRP A 255 -3.36 2.47 -3.35
N ASN A 256 -2.11 2.72 -2.95
CA ASN A 256 -0.92 2.16 -3.59
C ASN A 256 -0.91 0.63 -3.52
N ALA A 257 -1.29 0.06 -2.36
CA ALA A 257 -1.44 -1.37 -2.16
C ALA A 257 -2.51 -2.01 -3.07
N LYS A 258 -3.71 -1.40 -3.13
CA LYS A 258 -4.88 -1.99 -3.78
C LYS A 258 -4.84 -1.90 -5.31
N GLU A 259 -4.65 -0.70 -5.86
CA GLU A 259 -4.74 -0.47 -7.31
C GLU A 259 -3.52 -1.02 -8.07
N TYR A 260 -2.39 -1.16 -7.39
CA TYR A 260 -1.19 -1.70 -8.01
C TYR A 260 -1.29 -3.21 -8.25
N VAL A 261 -1.93 -3.96 -7.33
CA VAL A 261 -2.19 -5.41 -7.50
C VAL A 261 -3.00 -5.67 -8.77
N ASP A 262 -4.02 -4.86 -9.03
CA ASP A 262 -4.85 -4.96 -10.25
C ASP A 262 -4.08 -4.54 -11.52
N ALA A 263 -3.19 -3.56 -11.41
CA ALA A 263 -2.33 -3.14 -12.52
C ALA A 263 -1.26 -4.21 -12.89
N ARG A 264 -0.89 -5.10 -11.95
CA ARG A 264 0.20 -6.08 -12.06
C ARG A 264 -0.08 -7.25 -13.02
N GLN A 265 -1.34 -7.54 -13.35
CA GLN A 265 -1.73 -8.72 -14.13
C GLN A 265 -1.25 -8.74 -15.60
N THR A 266 -0.34 -7.85 -16.04
CA THR A 266 -0.05 -7.68 -17.49
C THR A 266 1.41 -7.52 -17.94
N SER A 267 2.47 -7.57 -17.10
CA SER A 267 3.86 -7.66 -17.64
C SER A 267 4.99 -8.09 -16.66
N LEU A 268 6.02 -8.76 -17.22
CA LEU A 268 7.27 -9.24 -16.58
C LEU A 268 8.18 -8.13 -15.99
N SER A 269 7.88 -6.85 -16.21
CA SER A 269 8.57 -5.71 -15.59
C SER A 269 8.12 -5.44 -14.14
N GLY A 270 7.13 -6.17 -13.62
CA GLY A 270 6.44 -5.86 -12.36
C GLY A 270 7.25 -5.99 -11.06
N ALA A 271 8.48 -6.51 -11.07
CA ALA A 271 9.30 -6.62 -9.86
C ALA A 271 9.99 -5.29 -9.48
N ALA A 272 10.66 -4.63 -10.43
CA ALA A 272 11.34 -3.35 -10.19
C ALA A 272 10.34 -2.24 -9.81
N TYR A 273 9.16 -2.27 -10.43
CA TYR A 273 8.11 -1.31 -10.09
C TYR A 273 7.41 -1.66 -8.75
N TYR A 274 7.39 -2.93 -8.34
CA TYR A 274 6.81 -3.35 -7.06
C TYR A 274 7.66 -2.83 -5.90
N HIS A 275 8.98 -3.02 -5.95
CA HIS A 275 9.90 -2.43 -4.96
C HIS A 275 9.90 -0.88 -4.96
N GLY A 276 9.33 -0.24 -5.98
CA GLY A 276 9.12 1.22 -6.02
C GLY A 276 7.84 1.69 -5.33
N GLN A 277 6.98 0.77 -4.89
CA GLN A 277 5.75 1.10 -4.19
C GLN A 277 6.05 1.87 -2.91
N LEU A 278 5.14 2.77 -2.56
CA LEU A 278 5.30 3.58 -1.36
C LEU A 278 5.13 2.72 -0.10
N LEU A 279 4.24 1.72 -0.14
CA LEU A 279 4.06 0.76 0.95
C LEU A 279 5.30 -0.12 1.14
N GLU A 280 5.83 -0.70 0.07
CA GLU A 280 7.06 -1.52 0.11
C GLU A 280 8.23 -0.75 0.72
N ARG A 281 8.45 0.49 0.28
CA ARG A 281 9.51 1.34 0.84
C ARG A 281 9.29 1.66 2.33
N ASP A 282 8.04 1.93 2.74
CA ASP A 282 7.71 2.19 4.14
C ASP A 282 7.88 0.92 5.01
N ALA A 283 7.57 -0.26 4.47
CA ALA A 283 7.79 -1.56 5.09
C ALA A 283 9.28 -1.84 5.31
N ASP A 284 10.08 -1.68 4.24
CA ASP A 284 11.53 -1.86 4.27
C ASP A 284 12.18 -0.89 5.26
N ASP A 285 11.84 0.41 5.20
CA ASP A 285 12.33 1.43 6.14
C ASP A 285 11.96 1.10 7.59
N ALA A 286 10.75 0.60 7.83
CA ALA A 286 10.29 0.17 9.16
C ALA A 286 11.10 -1.03 9.65
N ALA A 287 11.25 -2.05 8.82
CA ALA A 287 11.99 -3.27 9.13
C ALA A 287 13.45 -2.94 9.47
N ASP A 288 14.11 -2.14 8.64
CA ASP A 288 15.49 -1.70 8.84
C ASP A 288 15.67 -0.90 10.13
N LEU A 289 14.78 0.05 10.40
CA LEU A 289 14.87 0.87 11.61
C LEU A 289 14.68 0.05 12.88
N ILE A 290 13.70 -0.86 12.88
CA ILE A 290 13.43 -1.75 14.00
C ILE A 290 14.62 -2.71 14.19
N MET A 291 15.06 -3.39 13.14
CA MET A 291 16.19 -4.31 13.19
C MET A 291 17.48 -3.64 13.66
N LYS A 292 17.75 -2.41 13.23
CA LYS A 292 18.91 -1.63 13.69
C LYS A 292 18.85 -1.31 15.17
N HIS A 293 17.67 -1.08 15.73
CA HIS A 293 17.49 -0.88 17.16
C HIS A 293 17.72 -2.17 17.94
N LEU A 294 17.19 -3.29 17.43
CA LEU A 294 17.29 -4.61 18.07
C LEU A 294 18.72 -5.20 18.00
N SER A 295 19.52 -4.82 17.00
CA SER A 295 20.90 -5.29 16.83
C SER A 295 21.92 -4.61 17.77
N ARG A 296 21.52 -3.62 18.57
CA ARG A 296 22.43 -2.96 19.51
C ARG A 296 22.71 -3.90 20.69
N PRO A 297 23.98 -4.05 21.15
CA PRO A 297 24.29 -4.93 22.26
C PRO A 297 23.44 -4.55 23.48
N SER A 298 22.64 -5.51 23.97
CA SER A 298 21.84 -5.30 25.17
C SER A 298 22.77 -4.97 26.33
N SER A 299 22.47 -3.92 27.09
CA SER A 299 23.23 -3.62 28.31
C SER A 299 23.27 -4.85 29.23
N PRO A 300 24.35 -5.09 30.01
CA PRO A 300 24.70 -6.41 30.56
C PRO A 300 23.79 -6.98 31.67
N LYS A 301 22.53 -6.54 31.81
CA LYS A 301 21.67 -6.80 32.97
C LYS A 301 20.29 -7.39 32.67
N ARG A 302 20.02 -7.92 31.47
CA ARG A 302 18.75 -8.63 31.24
C ARG A 302 18.88 -10.11 31.57
N ALA A 303 18.31 -10.49 32.70
CA ALA A 303 18.03 -11.88 33.01
C ALA A 303 17.18 -12.48 31.87
N ARG A 304 17.67 -13.55 31.25
CA ARG A 304 16.97 -14.30 30.19
C ARG A 304 15.57 -14.68 30.68
N ARG A 305 14.54 -13.93 30.25
CA ARG A 305 13.16 -14.41 30.37
C ARG A 305 13.03 -15.56 29.39
N LYS A 306 12.76 -16.77 29.89
CA LYS A 306 12.42 -17.91 29.02
C LYS A 306 11.16 -17.54 28.24
N MET A 307 11.21 -17.66 26.92
CA MET A 307 10.02 -17.59 26.06
C MET A 307 8.96 -18.56 26.63
N PRO A 308 7.68 -18.15 26.69
CA PRO A 308 6.60 -19.04 27.09
C PRO A 308 6.62 -20.26 26.16
N VAL A 309 6.69 -21.46 26.73
CA VAL A 309 6.47 -22.69 25.97
C VAL A 309 4.98 -22.70 25.59
N PRO A 310 4.60 -22.83 24.31
CA PRO A 310 3.20 -22.94 23.93
C PRO A 310 2.57 -24.10 24.70
N VAL A 311 1.49 -23.82 25.44
CA VAL A 311 0.72 -24.89 26.10
C VAL A 311 0.09 -25.72 24.99
N PRO A 312 0.35 -27.04 24.90
CA PRO A 312 -0.26 -27.86 23.88
C PRO A 312 -1.78 -27.77 24.00
N SER A 313 -2.43 -27.46 22.87
CA SER A 313 -3.88 -27.51 22.73
C SER A 313 -4.32 -28.92 23.13
N MET A 314 -4.96 -29.05 24.29
CA MET A 314 -5.56 -30.29 24.75
C MET A 314 -6.68 -30.62 23.74
N GLY A 315 -6.38 -31.57 22.86
CA GLY A 315 -7.33 -32.09 21.89
C GLY A 315 -8.63 -32.45 22.58
N GLY A 316 -9.72 -31.85 22.10
CA GLY A 316 -11.07 -32.20 22.52
C GLY A 316 -11.27 -33.70 22.32
N GLN A 317 -11.54 -34.39 23.43
CA GLN A 317 -12.09 -35.74 23.36
C GLN A 317 -13.44 -35.68 22.63
N PRO A 318 -13.74 -36.66 21.76
CA PRO A 318 -15.07 -36.79 21.18
C PRO A 318 -16.03 -37.17 22.30
N GLN A 319 -17.05 -36.34 22.55
CA GLN A 319 -18.20 -36.78 23.32
C GLN A 319 -18.97 -37.78 22.46
N GLY A 320 -18.84 -39.06 22.81
CA GLY A 320 -19.82 -40.08 22.47
C GLY A 320 -21.01 -39.94 23.42
N GLY A 321 -22.20 -39.80 22.83
CA GLY A 321 -23.51 -39.79 23.48
C GLY A 321 -24.58 -39.70 22.41
#